data_AF-A0A7X9GJL7-F1
#
_entry.id   AF-A0A7X9GJL7-F1
#
_cell.length_a   1.000
_cell.length_b   1.000
_cell.length_c   1.000
_cell.angle_alpha   90.00
_cell.angle_beta   90.00
_cell.angle_gamma   90.00
#
_symmetry.space_group_name_H-M   'P 1'
#
loop_
_entity.id
_entity.type
_entity.pdbx_description
1 polymer ?
#
loop_
_entity_poly.entity_id
_entity_poly.type
_entity_poly.pdbx_seq_one_letter_code
_entity_poly.pdbx_strand_id
1 'polypeptide(L)'
;MPGKKQARKLNKLLNEGKVDESFEYLTELLIEYTHDEDKFKKLEKLYNYLSNNREGLIPYRLRGLELPELPDGLTYRGMGTMEGNVCDMITLRMKNRKMSWSEEGANNLAKLLAARASGALYEQLDGVFDGAVSEDMLDEMIEIVQLSAAQANKKPTKSKIYPMHSAPMPYEGQPLTEGRKAIRNLVENRVVSDLNFLY
;
A
#
# COMPACT_ATOMS: atom_id res chain seq x y z
N MET A 1 25.97 -17.23 6.89
CA MET A 1 26.88 -16.09 7.03
C MET A 1 27.67 -16.25 8.31
N PRO A 2 28.95 -15.88 8.30
CA PRO A 2 29.74 -15.79 9.51
C PRO A 2 29.12 -14.69 10.42
N GLY A 3 29.46 -14.69 11.71
CA GLY A 3 28.70 -14.03 12.79
C GLY A 3 28.29 -12.57 12.53
N LYS A 4 27.29 -12.10 13.28
CA LYS A 4 26.66 -10.76 13.12
C LYS A 4 27.64 -9.59 13.00
N LYS A 5 28.84 -9.69 13.59
CA LYS A 5 29.93 -8.71 13.48
C LYS A 5 30.54 -8.68 12.07
N GLN A 6 30.83 -9.84 11.49
CA GLN A 6 31.42 -9.95 10.15
C GLN A 6 30.45 -9.42 9.08
N ALA A 7 29.16 -9.74 9.20
CA ALA A 7 28.13 -9.19 8.33
C ALA A 7 28.00 -7.65 8.44
N ARG A 8 28.09 -7.09 9.65
CA ARG A 8 28.09 -5.63 9.85
C ARG A 8 29.29 -4.95 9.21
N LYS A 9 30.49 -5.55 9.31
CA LYS A 9 31.69 -5.01 8.67
C LYS A 9 31.54 -5.01 7.14
N LEU A 10 31.07 -6.11 6.56
CA LEU A 10 30.81 -6.19 5.11
C LEU A 10 29.80 -5.14 4.64
N ASN A 11 28.67 -5.00 5.33
CA ASN A 11 27.66 -3.99 5.00
C ASN A 11 28.20 -2.56 5.10
N LYS A 12 29.11 -2.29 6.03
CA LYS A 12 29.75 -0.97 6.15
C LYS A 12 30.60 -0.66 4.91
N LEU A 13 31.42 -1.61 4.46
CA LEU A 13 32.25 -1.44 3.25
C LEU A 13 31.39 -1.21 2.00
N LEU A 14 30.32 -1.98 1.83
CA LEU A 14 29.40 -1.83 0.71
C LEU A 14 28.66 -0.47 0.74
N ASN A 15 28.24 -0.01 1.92
CA ASN A 15 27.60 1.31 2.08
C ASN A 15 28.55 2.47 1.78
N GLU A 16 29.85 2.30 2.03
CA GLU A 16 30.89 3.28 1.67
C GLU A 16 31.27 3.22 0.19
N GLY A 17 30.74 2.26 -0.58
CA GLY A 17 31.08 2.06 -1.99
C GLY A 17 32.43 1.39 -2.24
N LYS A 18 33.06 0.85 -1.18
CA LYS A 18 34.38 0.21 -1.24
C LYS A 18 34.25 -1.25 -1.66
N VAL A 19 33.93 -1.45 -2.94
CA VAL A 19 33.64 -2.77 -3.50
C VAL A 19 34.86 -3.69 -3.41
N ASP A 20 36.05 -3.21 -3.74
CA ASP A 20 37.27 -4.03 -3.73
C ASP A 20 37.64 -4.52 -2.33
N GLU A 21 37.69 -3.61 -1.34
CA GLU A 21 37.90 -3.97 0.07
C GLU A 21 36.85 -4.97 0.58
N SER A 22 35.62 -4.91 0.07
CA SER A 22 34.57 -5.86 0.45
C SER A 22 34.81 -7.27 -0.08
N PHE A 23 35.38 -7.41 -1.28
CA PHE A 23 35.74 -8.70 -1.87
C PHE A 23 37.01 -9.28 -1.24
N GLU A 24 38.00 -8.43 -0.94
CA GLU A 24 39.18 -8.83 -0.16
C GLU A 24 38.75 -9.43 1.18
N TYR A 25 37.88 -8.73 1.90
CA TYR A 25 37.34 -9.20 3.17
C TYR A 25 36.51 -10.50 3.05
N LEU A 26 35.76 -10.68 1.96
CA LEU A 26 35.07 -11.95 1.69
C LEU A 26 36.04 -13.10 1.42
N THR A 27 37.16 -12.81 0.76
CA THR A 27 38.21 -13.79 0.46
C THR A 27 38.92 -14.23 1.74
N GLU A 28 39.23 -13.28 2.63
CA GLU A 28 39.75 -13.57 3.99
C GLU A 28 38.79 -14.50 4.76
N LEU A 29 37.48 -14.23 4.71
CA LEU A 29 36.47 -15.07 5.36
C LEU A 29 36.38 -16.46 4.73
N LEU A 30 36.51 -16.58 3.41
CA LEU A 30 36.54 -17.88 2.74
C LEU A 30 37.74 -18.73 3.22
N ILE A 31 38.91 -18.11 3.37
CA ILE A 31 40.11 -18.75 3.90
C ILE A 31 39.89 -19.17 5.37
N GLU A 32 39.36 -18.27 6.21
CA GLU A 32 39.09 -18.54 7.63
C GLU A 32 38.12 -19.72 7.84
N TYR A 33 37.08 -19.83 7.00
CA TYR A 33 36.05 -20.86 7.10
C TYR A 33 36.27 -22.08 6.20
N THR A 34 37.49 -22.30 5.68
CA THR A 34 37.82 -23.44 4.79
C THR A 34 37.44 -24.80 5.40
N HIS A 35 37.53 -24.94 6.73
CA HIS A 35 37.26 -26.20 7.43
C HIS A 35 35.77 -26.43 7.75
N ASP A 36 34.89 -25.43 7.56
CA ASP A 36 33.46 -25.52 7.83
C ASP A 36 32.70 -25.53 6.49
N GLU A 37 32.41 -26.72 5.98
CA GLU A 37 31.85 -26.93 4.64
C GLU A 37 30.51 -26.18 4.42
N ASP A 38 29.66 -26.13 5.45
CA ASP A 38 28.36 -25.44 5.38
C ASP A 38 28.50 -23.92 5.31
N LYS A 39 29.43 -23.35 6.10
CA LYS A 39 29.70 -21.91 6.07
C LYS A 39 30.44 -21.52 4.79
N PHE A 40 31.37 -22.34 4.34
CA PHE A 40 32.12 -22.15 3.11
C PHE A 40 31.18 -22.06 1.90
N LYS A 41 30.31 -23.06 1.69
CA LYS A 41 29.34 -23.06 0.58
C LYS A 41 28.43 -21.83 0.59
N LYS A 42 28.01 -21.37 1.78
CA LYS A 42 27.19 -20.15 1.91
C LYS A 42 27.97 -18.88 1.56
N LEU A 43 29.25 -18.80 1.94
CA LEU A 43 30.13 -17.69 1.60
C LEU A 43 30.48 -17.68 0.10
N GLU A 44 30.76 -18.84 -0.48
CA GLU A 44 31.02 -18.99 -1.91
C GLU A 44 29.80 -18.54 -2.73
N LYS A 45 28.60 -18.98 -2.34
CA LYS A 45 27.35 -18.53 -2.97
C LYS A 45 27.16 -17.02 -2.87
N LEU A 46 27.49 -16.42 -1.72
CA LEU A 46 27.44 -14.97 -1.53
C LEU A 46 28.46 -14.25 -2.43
N TYR A 47 29.70 -14.74 -2.46
CA TYR A 47 30.78 -14.18 -3.28
C TYR A 47 30.36 -14.18 -4.76
N ASN A 48 29.90 -15.32 -5.28
CA ASN A 48 29.46 -15.45 -6.66
C ASN A 48 28.27 -14.53 -6.97
N TYR A 49 27.30 -14.43 -6.06
CA TYR A 49 26.17 -13.52 -6.22
C TYR A 49 26.62 -12.05 -6.31
N LEU A 50 27.49 -11.61 -5.40
CA LEU A 50 28.00 -10.24 -5.40
C LEU A 50 28.88 -9.97 -6.64
N SER A 51 29.73 -10.92 -7.01
CA SER A 51 30.60 -10.82 -8.19
C SER A 51 29.80 -10.66 -9.47
N ASN A 52 28.72 -11.43 -9.64
CA ASN A 52 27.84 -11.34 -10.80
C ASN A 52 27.06 -10.00 -10.86
N ASN A 53 26.90 -9.32 -9.72
CA ASN A 53 26.16 -8.06 -9.61
C ASN A 53 27.08 -6.89 -9.24
N ARG A 54 28.37 -6.95 -9.62
CA ARG A 54 29.41 -6.02 -9.14
C ARG A 54 29.10 -4.56 -9.42
N GLU A 55 28.56 -4.25 -10.60
CA GLU A 55 28.13 -2.89 -10.98
C GLU A 55 27.01 -2.36 -10.07
N GLY A 56 26.14 -3.26 -9.60
CA GLY A 56 25.02 -2.97 -8.73
C GLY A 56 25.39 -2.73 -7.25
N LEU A 57 26.63 -3.02 -6.85
CA LEU A 57 27.06 -2.92 -5.45
C LEU A 57 27.34 -1.49 -5.00
N ILE A 58 27.73 -0.61 -5.94
CA ILE A 58 27.98 0.80 -5.62
C ILE A 58 26.65 1.45 -5.26
N PRO A 59 26.51 2.13 -4.10
CA PRO A 59 25.30 2.87 -3.79
C PRO A 59 24.98 3.91 -4.86
N TYR A 60 23.71 4.05 -5.25
CA TYR A 60 23.31 4.94 -6.36
C TYR A 60 23.79 6.39 -6.20
N ARG A 61 23.92 6.88 -4.97
CA ARG A 61 24.43 8.21 -4.63
C ARG A 61 25.90 8.41 -5.02
N LEU A 62 26.66 7.34 -5.08
CA LEU A 62 28.08 7.34 -5.41
C LEU A 62 28.32 7.02 -6.90
N ARG A 63 27.26 6.71 -7.67
CA ARG A 63 27.37 6.33 -9.09
C ARG A 63 27.48 7.52 -10.05
N GLY A 64 27.50 8.77 -9.54
CA GLY A 64 27.57 9.96 -10.40
C GLY A 64 26.38 10.10 -11.34
N LEU A 65 25.20 9.67 -10.91
CA LEU A 65 23.98 9.75 -11.73
C LEU A 65 23.48 11.20 -11.82
N GLU A 66 23.01 11.58 -13.00
CA GLU A 66 22.25 12.82 -13.20
C GLU A 66 20.88 12.66 -12.53
N LEU A 67 20.74 13.21 -11.32
CA LEU A 67 19.49 13.22 -10.58
C LEU A 67 18.75 14.54 -10.82
N PRO A 68 17.41 14.54 -10.84
CA PRO A 68 16.64 15.77 -11.00
C PRO A 68 16.90 16.76 -9.87
N GLU A 69 16.67 18.05 -10.13
CA GLU A 69 16.81 19.07 -9.10
C GLU A 69 15.69 18.93 -8.06
N LEU A 70 16.07 18.99 -6.78
CA LEU A 70 15.15 18.93 -5.65
C LEU A 70 14.69 20.35 -5.28
N PRO A 71 13.43 20.52 -4.83
CA PRO A 71 12.99 21.75 -4.19
C PRO A 71 13.82 22.10 -2.94
N ASP A 72 13.87 23.39 -2.60
CA ASP A 72 14.62 23.90 -1.45
C ASP A 72 14.29 23.16 -0.15
N GLY A 73 15.33 22.70 0.55
CA GLY A 73 15.22 21.97 1.81
C GLY A 73 15.08 20.45 1.68
N LEU A 74 15.04 19.88 0.46
CA LEU A 74 15.00 18.44 0.24
C LEU A 74 16.38 17.86 -0.13
N THR A 75 16.63 16.60 0.28
CA THR A 75 17.89 15.88 0.02
C THR A 75 17.62 14.43 -0.35
N TYR A 76 18.43 13.88 -1.25
CA TYR A 76 18.32 12.47 -1.64
C TYR A 76 18.75 11.53 -0.49
N ARG A 77 17.77 10.87 0.13
CA ARG A 77 17.98 9.84 1.15
C ARG A 77 18.23 8.45 0.56
N GLY A 78 18.83 7.54 1.33
CA GLY A 78 19.05 6.17 0.88
C GLY A 78 17.70 5.51 0.70
N MET A 79 17.53 4.74 -0.38
CA MET A 79 16.26 4.08 -0.73
C MET A 79 15.78 3.08 0.35
N GLY A 80 16.67 2.71 1.28
CA GLY A 80 16.39 1.71 2.30
C GLY A 80 16.05 0.36 1.66
N THR A 81 15.41 -0.53 2.43
CA THR A 81 14.81 -1.73 1.85
C THR A 81 13.53 -1.31 1.12
N MET A 82 13.63 -1.04 -0.18
CA MET A 82 12.48 -0.68 -1.03
C MET A 82 11.31 -1.64 -0.81
N GLU A 83 11.63 -2.94 -0.72
CA GLU A 83 10.64 -3.99 -0.47
C GLU A 83 9.92 -3.81 0.87
N GLY A 84 10.61 -3.41 1.94
CA GLY A 84 9.97 -3.16 3.24
C GLY A 84 9.04 -1.96 3.22
N ASN A 85 9.48 -0.84 2.63
CA ASN A 85 8.69 0.38 2.55
C ASN A 85 7.44 0.21 1.67
N VAL A 86 7.60 -0.46 0.52
CA VAL A 86 6.50 -0.74 -0.41
C VAL A 86 5.57 -1.80 0.19
N CYS A 87 6.12 -2.90 0.73
CA CYS A 87 5.33 -3.95 1.36
C CYS A 87 4.54 -3.41 2.54
N ASP A 88 5.12 -2.62 3.45
CA ASP A 88 4.37 -2.09 4.59
C ASP A 88 3.25 -1.14 4.14
N MET A 89 3.51 -0.24 3.17
CA MET A 89 2.49 0.68 2.67
C MET A 89 1.33 -0.04 1.98
N ILE A 90 1.63 -1.04 1.14
CA ILE A 90 0.64 -1.82 0.40
C ILE A 90 -0.09 -2.79 1.34
N THR A 91 0.65 -3.56 2.13
CA THR A 91 0.08 -4.58 3.01
C THR A 91 -0.67 -4.02 4.21
N LEU A 92 -0.33 -2.82 4.71
CA LEU A 92 -1.11 -2.23 5.79
C LEU A 92 -2.41 -1.60 5.27
N ARG A 93 -2.37 -0.93 4.12
CA ARG A 93 -3.54 -0.21 3.57
C ARG A 93 -4.55 -1.12 2.91
N MET A 94 -4.09 -2.14 2.20
CA MET A 94 -5.01 -2.97 1.44
C MET A 94 -5.40 -4.24 2.19
N LYS A 95 -4.51 -4.74 3.04
CA LYS A 95 -4.50 -6.13 3.49
C LYS A 95 -4.53 -6.16 5.01
N ASN A 96 -5.67 -5.79 5.60
CA ASN A 96 -5.94 -5.70 7.05
C ASN A 96 -4.84 -6.27 7.97
N ARG A 97 -3.75 -5.50 8.17
CA ARG A 97 -2.56 -5.90 8.95
C ARG A 97 -1.77 -7.12 8.43
N LYS A 98 -1.31 -7.09 7.17
CA LYS A 98 -0.35 -8.06 6.59
C LYS A 98 -0.88 -9.49 6.32
N MET A 99 -2.20 -9.72 6.31
CA MET A 99 -2.89 -11.02 6.05
C MET A 99 -2.91 -11.54 4.59
N SER A 100 -2.21 -12.61 4.21
CA SER A 100 -2.03 -13.06 2.79
C SER A 100 -3.33 -13.14 1.98
N TRP A 101 -3.29 -12.70 0.72
CA TRP A 101 -4.34 -12.99 -0.26
C TRP A 101 -3.97 -14.21 -1.11
N SER A 102 -4.98 -14.82 -1.73
CA SER A 102 -4.76 -15.69 -2.88
C SER A 102 -4.21 -14.87 -4.05
N GLU A 103 -3.51 -15.53 -4.97
CA GLU A 103 -3.02 -14.91 -6.21
C GLU A 103 -4.16 -14.25 -7.00
N GLU A 104 -5.31 -14.92 -7.08
CA GLU A 104 -6.52 -14.41 -7.71
C GLU A 104 -7.06 -13.15 -7.02
N GLY A 105 -7.13 -13.15 -5.69
CA GLY A 105 -7.59 -12.00 -4.91
C GLY A 105 -6.69 -10.77 -5.09
N ALA A 106 -5.37 -10.97 -5.12
CA ALA A 106 -4.41 -9.91 -5.39
C ALA A 106 -4.58 -9.32 -6.80
N ASN A 107 -4.75 -10.18 -7.81
CA ASN A 107 -4.93 -9.76 -9.19
C ASN A 107 -6.22 -8.97 -9.40
N ASN A 108 -7.33 -9.44 -8.83
CA ASN A 108 -8.63 -8.76 -8.92
C ASN A 108 -8.58 -7.37 -8.27
N LEU A 109 -7.93 -7.24 -7.11
CA LEU A 109 -7.78 -5.95 -6.46
C LEU A 109 -6.86 -4.99 -7.23
N ALA A 110 -5.75 -5.49 -7.80
CA ALA A 110 -4.87 -4.69 -8.63
C ALA A 110 -5.62 -4.11 -9.84
N LYS A 111 -6.46 -4.92 -10.50
CA LYS A 111 -7.33 -4.47 -11.59
C LYS A 111 -8.32 -3.40 -11.13
N LEU A 112 -8.98 -3.58 -9.98
CA LEU A 112 -9.92 -2.59 -9.44
C LEU A 112 -9.24 -1.25 -9.13
N LEU A 113 -8.03 -1.26 -8.58
CA LEU A 113 -7.30 -0.02 -8.32
C LEU A 113 -6.82 0.66 -9.60
N ALA A 114 -6.37 -0.11 -10.59
CA ALA A 114 -6.02 0.44 -11.90
C ALA A 114 -7.24 1.08 -12.57
N ALA A 115 -8.40 0.41 -12.53
CA ALA A 115 -9.66 0.94 -13.05
C ALA A 115 -10.12 2.18 -12.29
N ARG A 116 -9.94 2.22 -10.96
CA ARG A 116 -10.22 3.40 -10.13
C ARG A 116 -9.33 4.59 -10.50
N ALA A 117 -8.02 4.38 -10.61
CA ALA A 117 -7.06 5.43 -10.91
C ALA A 117 -7.21 5.99 -12.33
N SER A 118 -7.67 5.17 -13.27
CA SER A 118 -7.96 5.58 -14.65
C SER A 118 -9.35 6.19 -14.85
N GLY A 119 -10.22 6.21 -13.82
CA GLY A 119 -11.61 6.66 -13.93
C GLY A 119 -12.56 5.64 -14.57
N ALA A 120 -12.04 4.65 -15.30
CA ALA A 120 -12.81 3.61 -16.00
C ALA A 120 -13.74 2.81 -15.07
N LEU A 121 -13.37 2.65 -13.79
CA LEU A 121 -14.24 2.00 -12.80
C LEU A 121 -15.55 2.77 -12.64
N TYR A 122 -15.49 4.08 -12.54
CA TYR A 122 -16.66 4.92 -12.31
C TYR A 122 -17.53 5.00 -13.56
N GLU A 123 -16.93 5.06 -14.76
CA GLU A 123 -17.67 4.97 -16.03
C GLU A 123 -18.48 3.67 -16.16
N GLN A 124 -17.89 2.53 -15.75
CA GLN A 124 -18.61 1.25 -15.73
C GLN A 124 -19.68 1.21 -14.65
N LEU A 125 -19.43 1.79 -13.48
CA LEU A 125 -20.42 1.89 -12.41
C LEU A 125 -21.61 2.77 -12.83
N ASP A 126 -21.39 3.89 -13.50
CA ASP A 126 -22.44 4.76 -14.01
C ASP A 126 -23.31 4.08 -15.09
N GLY A 127 -22.76 3.11 -15.84
CA GLY A 127 -23.55 2.30 -16.77
C GLY A 127 -24.41 1.23 -16.09
N VAL A 128 -24.05 0.83 -14.87
CA VAL A 128 -24.77 -0.19 -14.07
C VAL A 128 -25.78 0.46 -13.12
N PHE A 129 -25.39 1.57 -12.51
CA PHE A 129 -26.22 2.38 -11.65
C PHE A 129 -26.83 3.50 -12.49
N ASP A 130 -28.09 3.31 -12.90
CA ASP A 130 -28.88 4.40 -13.47
C ASP A 130 -28.81 5.61 -12.51
N GLY A 131 -28.70 6.82 -13.06
CA GLY A 131 -28.09 8.02 -12.44
C GLY A 131 -28.70 8.58 -11.15
N ALA A 132 -29.47 7.81 -10.41
CA ALA A 132 -29.75 8.02 -8.99
C ALA A 132 -30.07 6.66 -8.37
N VAL A 133 -29.53 6.38 -7.18
CA VAL A 133 -30.05 5.28 -6.36
C VAL A 133 -31.53 5.56 -6.14
N SER A 134 -32.42 4.71 -6.67
CA SER A 134 -33.85 4.90 -6.52
C SER A 134 -34.24 4.80 -5.04
N GLU A 135 -35.28 5.53 -4.62
CA GLU A 135 -35.80 5.44 -3.25
C GLU A 135 -36.14 3.96 -2.90
N ASP A 136 -36.63 3.20 -3.87
CA ASP A 136 -36.92 1.77 -3.74
C ASP A 136 -35.68 0.92 -3.35
N MET A 137 -34.50 1.22 -3.92
CA MET A 137 -33.26 0.51 -3.56
C MET A 137 -32.76 0.89 -2.16
N LEU A 138 -33.03 2.11 -1.70
CA LEU A 138 -32.72 2.54 -0.33
C LEU A 138 -33.62 1.84 0.68
N ASP A 139 -34.91 1.72 0.39
CA ASP A 139 -35.87 1.03 1.22
C ASP A 139 -35.56 -0.47 1.34
N GLU A 140 -35.18 -1.14 0.23
CA GLU A 140 -34.69 -2.53 0.28
C GLU A 140 -33.42 -2.67 1.15
N MET A 141 -32.46 -1.74 1.05
CA MET A 141 -31.28 -1.73 1.92
C MET A 141 -31.65 -1.55 3.40
N ILE A 142 -32.63 -0.70 3.71
CA ILE A 142 -33.12 -0.46 5.07
C ILE A 142 -33.82 -1.73 5.60
N GLU A 143 -34.67 -2.38 4.82
CA GLU A 143 -35.35 -3.63 5.20
C GLU A 143 -34.37 -4.78 5.46
N ILE A 144 -33.33 -4.94 4.62
CA ILE A 144 -32.32 -6.00 4.81
C ILE A 144 -31.51 -5.78 6.10
N VAL A 145 -31.33 -4.52 6.52
CA VAL A 145 -30.61 -4.16 7.76
C VAL A 145 -31.51 -4.24 9.00
N GLN A 146 -32.84 -4.12 8.84
CA GLN A 146 -33.78 -4.32 9.94
C GLN A 146 -33.85 -5.82 10.30
N LEU A 147 -33.10 -6.18 11.35
CA LEU A 147 -33.15 -7.49 12.01
C LEU A 147 -34.61 -7.98 12.13
N SER A 148 -34.90 -9.20 11.65
CA SER A 148 -36.25 -9.76 11.77
C SER A 148 -36.70 -9.80 13.24
N ALA A 149 -38.01 -9.81 13.53
CA ALA A 149 -38.52 -9.78 14.90
C ALA A 149 -37.91 -10.87 15.83
N ALA A 150 -37.46 -11.99 15.26
CA ALA A 150 -36.76 -13.06 15.98
C ALA A 150 -35.31 -12.71 16.39
N GLN A 151 -34.69 -11.73 15.72
CA GLN A 151 -33.34 -11.22 15.97
C GLN A 151 -33.33 -9.97 16.86
N ALA A 152 -34.45 -9.26 17.01
CA ALA A 152 -34.59 -8.07 17.85
C ALA A 152 -34.27 -8.30 19.34
N ASN A 153 -34.50 -9.52 19.86
CA ASN A 153 -34.25 -9.88 21.25
C ASN A 153 -32.86 -10.50 21.52
N LYS A 154 -32.03 -10.69 20.48
CA LYS A 154 -30.64 -11.15 20.68
C LYS A 154 -29.80 -9.97 21.13
N LYS A 155 -29.09 -10.11 22.27
CA LYS A 155 -28.12 -9.10 22.70
C LYS A 155 -27.12 -8.85 21.56
N PRO A 156 -27.03 -7.63 21.01
CA PRO A 156 -26.10 -7.35 19.94
C PRO A 156 -24.68 -7.63 20.45
N THR A 157 -23.94 -8.48 19.74
CA THR A 157 -22.51 -8.58 19.94
C THR A 157 -21.92 -7.20 19.64
N LYS A 158 -21.10 -6.66 20.54
CA LYS A 158 -20.48 -5.33 20.33
C LYS A 158 -19.74 -5.36 18.99
N SER A 159 -20.30 -4.70 17.98
CA SER A 159 -19.66 -4.57 16.68
C SER A 159 -18.39 -3.75 16.87
N LYS A 160 -17.31 -4.15 16.19
CA LYS A 160 -16.09 -3.31 16.08
C LYS A 160 -16.26 -2.17 15.07
N ILE A 161 -17.46 -2.04 14.51
CA ILE A 161 -17.83 -1.06 13.50
C ILE A 161 -18.37 0.15 14.27
N TYR A 162 -17.74 1.31 14.10
CA TYR A 162 -18.23 2.56 14.68
C TYR A 162 -19.70 2.75 14.27
N PRO A 163 -20.59 3.17 15.18
CA PRO A 163 -21.96 3.50 14.79
C PRO A 163 -21.89 4.56 13.68
N MET A 164 -22.48 4.27 12.53
CA MET A 164 -22.70 5.30 11.51
C MET A 164 -23.62 6.33 12.16
N HIS A 165 -23.10 7.53 12.42
CA HIS A 165 -23.93 8.66 12.79
C HIS A 165 -24.73 9.06 11.57
N SER A 166 -26.03 8.73 11.57
CA SER A 166 -26.97 9.28 10.61
C SER A 166 -27.40 10.67 11.10
N ALA A 167 -27.33 11.66 10.21
CA ALA A 167 -27.83 13.00 10.45
C ALA A 167 -28.93 13.29 9.40
N PRO A 168 -29.98 14.05 9.77
CA PRO A 168 -31.00 14.47 8.82
C PRO A 168 -30.39 15.35 7.73
N MET A 169 -31.05 15.40 6.58
CA MET A 169 -30.60 16.24 5.47
C MET A 169 -30.58 17.72 5.90
N PRO A 170 -29.61 18.53 5.43
CA PRO A 170 -29.59 19.94 5.74
C PRO A 170 -30.94 20.62 5.42
N TYR A 171 -31.47 21.32 6.43
CA TYR A 171 -32.75 22.05 6.36
C TYR A 171 -34.00 21.17 6.17
N GLU A 172 -33.93 19.88 6.49
CA GLU A 172 -35.08 18.99 6.48
C GLU A 172 -36.21 19.53 7.38
N GLY A 173 -37.45 19.54 6.86
CA GLY A 173 -38.61 20.13 7.53
C GLY A 173 -38.67 21.68 7.59
N GLN A 174 -37.72 22.38 6.95
CA GLN A 174 -37.68 23.85 6.92
C GLN A 174 -38.04 24.41 5.53
N PRO A 175 -38.56 25.65 5.41
CA PRO A 175 -38.79 26.31 4.13
C PRO A 175 -37.50 26.45 3.32
N LEU A 176 -37.55 26.05 2.04
CA LEU A 176 -36.41 26.02 1.14
C LEU A 176 -36.31 27.31 0.30
N THR A 177 -35.35 28.16 0.64
CA THR A 177 -34.89 29.23 -0.25
C THR A 177 -33.92 28.67 -1.29
N GLU A 178 -33.68 29.38 -2.39
CA GLU A 178 -32.75 28.94 -3.45
C GLU A 178 -31.33 28.62 -2.91
N GLY A 179 -30.83 29.42 -1.96
CA GLY A 179 -29.56 29.12 -1.29
C GLY A 179 -29.60 27.83 -0.45
N ARG A 180 -30.73 27.53 0.22
CA ARG A 180 -30.90 26.28 0.98
C ARG A 180 -31.02 25.07 0.07
N LYS A 181 -31.68 25.22 -1.10
CA LYS A 181 -31.71 24.20 -2.15
C LYS A 181 -30.31 23.91 -2.66
N ALA A 182 -29.52 24.94 -2.97
CA ALA A 182 -28.14 24.76 -3.42
C ALA A 182 -27.29 23.98 -2.39
N ILE A 183 -27.43 24.28 -1.09
CA ILE A 183 -26.72 23.55 -0.03
C ILE A 183 -27.21 22.10 0.08
N ARG A 184 -28.51 21.85 -0.10
CA ARG A 184 -29.04 20.49 -0.06
C ARG A 184 -28.55 19.66 -1.24
N ASN A 185 -28.57 20.21 -2.44
CA ASN A 185 -28.04 19.57 -3.65
C ASN A 185 -26.55 19.17 -3.51
N LEU A 186 -25.78 19.85 -2.65
CA LEU A 186 -24.39 19.45 -2.39
C LEU A 186 -24.28 18.13 -1.62
N VAL A 187 -25.30 17.74 -0.85
CA VAL A 187 -25.29 16.58 0.06
C VAL A 187 -26.30 15.51 -0.37
N GLU A 188 -27.14 15.80 -1.37
CA GLU A 188 -28.07 14.85 -1.98
C GLU A 188 -27.33 13.69 -2.66
N ASN A 189 -28.05 12.58 -2.87
CA ASN A 189 -27.52 11.38 -3.54
C ASN A 189 -27.00 11.77 -4.92
N ARG A 190 -25.67 11.69 -5.09
CA ARG A 190 -25.00 12.00 -6.35
C ARG A 190 -24.78 10.75 -7.19
N VAL A 191 -24.58 10.97 -8.48
CA VAL A 191 -24.12 9.94 -9.40
C VAL A 191 -22.71 9.51 -9.00
N VAL A 192 -22.37 8.25 -9.24
CA VAL A 192 -21.08 7.66 -8.83
C VAL A 192 -19.90 8.39 -9.49
N SER A 193 -20.07 8.97 -10.68
CA SER A 193 -19.13 9.87 -11.37
C SER A 193 -18.69 11.09 -10.55
N ASP A 194 -19.57 11.66 -9.72
CA ASP A 194 -19.27 12.87 -8.95
C ASP A 194 -18.31 12.61 -7.78
N LEU A 195 -18.00 11.35 -7.47
CA LEU A 195 -17.04 10.93 -6.45
C LEU A 195 -15.60 10.88 -6.95
N ASN A 196 -15.36 11.28 -8.21
CA ASN A 196 -14.02 11.29 -8.78
C ASN A 196 -13.24 12.54 -8.31
N PHE A 197 -12.61 12.45 -7.13
CA PHE A 197 -11.86 13.54 -6.49
C PHE A 197 -10.47 13.80 -7.09
N LEU A 198 -10.17 13.27 -8.27
CA LEU A 198 -8.88 13.44 -8.94
C LEU A 198 -8.98 14.51 -10.03
N TYR A 199 -8.85 15.77 -9.59
CA TYR A 199 -8.23 16.84 -10.36
C TYR A 199 -6.89 17.19 -9.71
#